data_AF-A0A0G4MUH8-F1
#
_entry.id   AF-A0A0G4MUH8-F1
#
_cell.length_a   1.000
_cell.length_b   1.000
_cell.length_c   1.000
_cell.angle_alpha   90.00
_cell.angle_beta   90.00
_cell.angle_gamma   90.00
#
_symmetry.space_group_name_H-M   'P 1'
#
loop_
_entity.id
_entity.type
_entity.pdbx_description
1 polymer ?
#
loop_
_entity_poly.entity_id
_entity_poly.type
_entity_poly.pdbx_seq_one_letter_code
_entity_poly.pdbx_strand_id
1 'polypeptide(L)'
;MAATSTPADTGRPTESEAIVVDATDDGFVDISTSESDEQELLSSQMNRQSFSPVPAIFTSPPPIKETHRSHTLTQQNATMHECLPLLAGYSDTLELNRHGVPRLRREAHVKYLHKQLGKLPAPYLIADASRPWFLFWSLNGLALLGEDVSMYRQQLIDTARAMQNPNGGFGGG
;
A
#
# COMPACT_ATOMS: atom_id res chain seq x y z
N MET A 1 45.01 -54.69 -18.81
CA MET A 1 45.68 -55.27 -17.63
C MET A 1 44.67 -55.34 -16.51
N ALA A 2 44.58 -56.52 -15.91
CA ALA A 2 43.77 -56.87 -14.74
C ALA A 2 44.17 -56.00 -13.51
N ALA A 3 43.47 -55.95 -12.37
CA ALA A 3 42.53 -56.90 -11.79
C ALA A 3 41.90 -56.27 -10.50
N THR A 4 40.64 -56.63 -10.21
CA THR A 4 40.06 -57.07 -8.89
C THR A 4 40.12 -56.15 -7.65
N SER A 5 39.19 -56.16 -6.67
CA SER A 5 38.03 -57.01 -6.32
C SER A 5 37.08 -56.28 -5.34
N THR A 6 35.78 -56.28 -5.66
CA THR A 6 34.54 -56.71 -4.95
C THR A 6 34.45 -56.97 -3.41
N PRO A 7 33.22 -57.17 -2.84
CA PRO A 7 32.73 -56.56 -1.58
C PRO A 7 32.20 -57.63 -0.59
N ALA A 8 31.39 -57.26 0.41
CA ALA A 8 30.17 -57.97 0.88
C ALA A 8 29.82 -57.57 2.34
N ASP A 9 28.52 -57.46 2.65
CA ASP A 9 27.78 -58.35 3.58
C ASP A 9 26.47 -57.66 4.05
N THR A 10 25.29 -57.93 3.48
CA THR A 10 24.26 -58.94 3.82
C THR A 10 23.91 -59.14 5.30
N GLY A 11 22.65 -58.87 5.68
CA GLY A 11 22.03 -59.31 6.93
C GLY A 11 20.56 -58.92 7.07
N ARG A 12 19.67 -59.91 7.12
CA ARG A 12 18.19 -59.85 7.18
C ARG A 12 17.69 -60.20 8.63
N PRO A 13 16.40 -60.38 8.95
CA PRO A 13 15.73 -59.83 10.14
C PRO A 13 15.35 -60.89 11.21
N THR A 14 14.89 -60.46 12.38
CA THR A 14 14.25 -61.29 13.44
C THR A 14 13.30 -60.37 14.22
N GLU A 15 11.97 -60.54 14.12
CA GLU A 15 11.10 -61.42 14.94
C GLU A 15 10.61 -60.77 16.25
N SER A 16 9.36 -61.12 16.57
CA SER A 16 8.41 -60.52 17.49
C SER A 16 8.67 -60.82 18.96
N GLU A 17 8.29 -59.89 19.85
CA GLU A 17 7.77 -60.24 21.17
C GLU A 17 6.51 -59.43 21.49
N ALA A 18 5.46 -60.16 21.84
CA ALA A 18 4.19 -59.66 22.34
C ALA A 18 4.30 -59.35 23.84
N ILE A 19 3.75 -58.22 24.29
CA ILE A 19 3.58 -57.93 25.71
C ILE A 19 2.10 -57.60 25.99
N VAL A 20 1.50 -58.57 26.68
CA VAL A 20 0.35 -58.58 27.59
C VAL A 20 -0.44 -57.28 27.76
N VAL A 21 -1.71 -57.38 27.40
CA VAL A 21 -2.82 -56.50 27.81
C VAL A 21 -3.08 -56.74 29.30
N ASP A 22 -2.94 -55.72 30.13
CA ASP A 22 -3.54 -55.69 31.47
C ASP A 22 -4.59 -54.58 31.50
N ALA A 23 -5.78 -54.95 31.94
CA ALA A 23 -6.96 -54.11 32.00
C ALA A 23 -7.16 -53.67 33.45
N THR A 24 -7.18 -52.35 33.69
CA THR A 24 -8.15 -51.59 34.49
C THR A 24 -7.51 -50.28 34.96
N ASP A 25 -7.91 -49.16 34.39
CA ASP A 25 -8.15 -47.91 35.12
C ASP A 25 -9.04 -47.03 34.24
N ASP A 26 -10.35 -47.07 34.51
CA ASP A 26 -11.35 -46.24 33.84
C ASP A 26 -11.22 -44.80 34.36
N GLY A 27 -10.15 -44.14 33.93
CA GLY A 27 -9.97 -42.71 34.09
C GLY A 27 -10.99 -41.97 33.24
N PHE A 28 -12.05 -41.47 33.87
CA PHE A 28 -12.96 -40.48 33.30
C PHE A 28 -12.14 -39.28 32.78
N VAL A 29 -11.91 -39.24 31.46
CA VAL A 29 -11.39 -38.05 30.79
C VAL A 29 -12.58 -37.10 30.64
N ASP A 30 -12.59 -36.05 31.46
CA ASP A 30 -13.52 -34.94 31.32
C ASP A 30 -13.26 -34.22 30.00
N ILE A 31 -14.01 -34.61 28.97
CA ILE A 31 -13.93 -34.05 27.62
C ILE A 31 -14.54 -32.63 27.53
N SER A 32 -15.02 -32.06 28.65
CA SER A 32 -15.60 -30.71 28.65
C SER A 32 -14.57 -29.57 28.64
N THR A 33 -13.28 -29.87 28.84
CA THR A 33 -12.21 -28.85 28.89
C THR A 33 -11.65 -28.47 27.52
N SER A 34 -11.91 -29.24 26.45
CA SER A 34 -11.42 -28.90 25.10
C SER A 34 -12.37 -28.01 24.29
N GLU A 35 -13.68 -28.07 24.53
CA GLU A 35 -14.64 -27.24 23.79
C GLU A 35 -14.53 -25.76 24.15
N SER A 36 -14.24 -25.45 25.42
CA SER A 36 -14.03 -24.07 25.89
C SER A 36 -12.78 -23.44 25.29
N ASP A 37 -11.69 -24.20 25.21
CA ASP A 37 -10.41 -23.71 24.67
C ASP A 37 -10.46 -23.56 23.14
N GLU A 38 -11.19 -24.45 22.44
CA GLU A 38 -11.45 -24.33 21.01
C GLU A 38 -12.38 -23.15 20.70
N GLN A 39 -13.41 -22.91 21.51
CA GLN A 39 -14.28 -21.74 21.37
C GLN A 39 -13.58 -20.43 21.73
N GLU A 40 -12.65 -20.44 22.68
CA GLU A 40 -11.80 -19.29 23.00
C GLU A 40 -10.75 -19.04 21.90
N LEU A 41 -10.19 -20.09 21.30
CA LEU A 41 -9.32 -20.01 20.12
C LEU A 41 -10.07 -19.55 18.87
N LEU A 42 -11.29 -20.04 18.63
CA LEU A 42 -12.14 -19.64 17.52
C LEU A 42 -12.67 -18.22 17.71
N SER A 43 -13.05 -17.83 18.93
CA SER A 43 -13.46 -16.46 19.23
C SER A 43 -12.29 -15.49 19.19
N SER A 44 -11.09 -15.88 19.61
CA SER A 44 -9.88 -15.09 19.43
C SER A 44 -9.39 -15.07 17.98
N GLN A 45 -9.63 -16.11 17.17
CA GLN A 45 -9.45 -16.11 15.71
C GLN A 45 -10.51 -15.25 15.00
N MET A 46 -11.77 -15.26 15.44
CA MET A 46 -12.85 -14.39 14.96
C MET A 46 -12.65 -12.94 15.39
N ASN A 47 -12.04 -12.70 16.56
CA ASN A 47 -11.65 -11.36 17.02
C ASN A 47 -10.37 -10.85 16.32
N ARG A 48 -9.57 -11.77 15.77
CA ARG A 48 -8.44 -11.48 14.86
C ARG A 48 -8.86 -11.37 13.39
N GLN A 49 -10.11 -11.65 13.02
CA GLN A 49 -10.71 -11.03 11.85
C GLN A 49 -10.90 -9.55 12.18
N SER A 50 -9.78 -8.85 12.19
CA SER A 50 -9.71 -7.41 12.30
C SER A 50 -10.74 -6.85 11.35
N PHE A 51 -11.75 -6.17 11.89
CA PHE A 51 -12.54 -5.25 11.10
C PHE A 51 -11.55 -4.26 10.51
N SER A 52 -11.13 -4.49 9.26
CA SER A 52 -10.40 -3.50 8.51
C SER A 52 -11.35 -2.29 8.42
N PRO A 53 -10.94 -1.11 8.91
CA PRO A 53 -11.81 0.07 8.86
C PRO A 53 -12.10 0.49 7.41
N VAL A 54 -11.32 -0.03 6.44
CA VAL A 54 -11.51 0.17 5.01
C VAL A 54 -12.29 -1.00 4.40
N PRO A 55 -13.46 -0.76 3.77
CA PRO A 55 -14.25 -1.80 3.12
C PRO A 55 -13.49 -2.59 2.05
N ALA A 56 -13.81 -3.89 1.92
CA ALA A 56 -13.18 -4.81 0.97
C ALA A 56 -13.24 -4.35 -0.50
N ILE A 57 -14.27 -3.57 -0.89
CA ILE A 57 -14.39 -3.01 -2.24
C ILE A 57 -13.20 -2.13 -2.64
N PHE A 58 -12.46 -1.55 -1.67
CA PHE A 58 -11.28 -0.73 -1.92
C PHE A 58 -9.96 -1.48 -1.73
N THR A 59 -9.99 -2.64 -1.10
CA THR A 59 -8.79 -3.38 -0.66
C THR A 59 -8.68 -4.77 -1.27
N SER A 60 -9.60 -5.14 -2.18
CA SER A 60 -9.56 -6.40 -2.92
C SER A 60 -9.59 -6.16 -4.44
N PRO A 61 -9.00 -7.07 -5.23
CA PRO A 61 -9.12 -7.04 -6.69
C PRO A 61 -10.59 -7.16 -7.15
N PRO A 62 -10.93 -6.67 -8.35
CA PRO A 62 -12.26 -6.84 -8.90
C PRO A 62 -12.63 -8.32 -9.01
N PRO A 63 -13.90 -8.69 -8.76
CA PRO A 63 -14.32 -10.09 -8.74
C PRO A 63 -14.28 -10.74 -10.14
N ILE A 64 -14.48 -9.93 -11.19
CA ILE A 64 -14.40 -10.38 -12.58
C ILE A 64 -12.92 -10.41 -12.99
N LYS A 65 -12.44 -11.61 -13.34
CA LYS A 65 -11.06 -11.83 -13.80
C LYS A 65 -11.04 -11.92 -15.32
N GLU A 66 -10.32 -11.00 -15.94
CA GLU A 66 -10.11 -11.03 -17.38
C GLU A 66 -9.13 -12.13 -17.78
N THR A 67 -9.53 -12.93 -18.77
CA THR A 67 -8.70 -14.03 -19.29
C THR A 67 -7.82 -13.58 -20.46
N HIS A 68 -8.25 -12.54 -21.19
CA HIS A 68 -7.53 -12.04 -22.34
C HIS A 68 -6.34 -11.16 -21.92
N ARG A 69 -5.12 -11.57 -22.26
CA ARG A 69 -3.92 -10.80 -21.99
C ARG A 69 -3.80 -9.62 -22.96
N SER A 70 -3.77 -8.41 -22.42
CA SER A 70 -3.53 -7.17 -23.16
C SER A 70 -2.59 -6.25 -22.41
N HIS A 71 -2.00 -5.27 -23.09
CA HIS A 71 -1.18 -4.24 -22.46
C HIS A 71 -1.98 -3.45 -21.41
N THR A 72 -3.23 -3.11 -21.70
CA THR A 72 -4.13 -2.44 -20.75
C THR A 72 -4.34 -3.26 -19.48
N LEU A 73 -4.59 -4.57 -19.59
CA LEU A 73 -4.74 -5.45 -18.42
C LEU A 73 -3.45 -5.51 -17.59
N THR A 74 -2.29 -5.60 -18.26
CA THR A 74 -0.99 -5.59 -17.58
C THR A 74 -0.77 -4.31 -16.78
N GLN A 75 -1.04 -3.13 -17.37
CA GLN A 75 -0.90 -1.84 -16.68
C GLN A 75 -1.91 -1.69 -15.54
N GLN A 76 -3.18 -2.07 -15.76
CA GLN A 76 -4.21 -2.06 -14.72
C GLN A 76 -3.81 -2.90 -13.51
N ASN A 77 -3.33 -4.13 -13.73
CA ASN A 77 -2.92 -5.02 -12.66
C ASN A 77 -1.68 -4.50 -11.93
N ALA A 78 -0.72 -3.91 -12.65
CA ALA A 78 0.45 -3.28 -12.04
C ALA A 78 0.05 -2.12 -11.11
N THR A 79 -0.78 -1.18 -11.58
CA THR A 79 -1.29 -0.07 -10.77
C THR A 79 -2.08 -0.57 -9.56
N MET A 80 -2.94 -1.57 -9.75
CA MET A 80 -3.72 -2.17 -8.66
C MET A 80 -2.81 -2.75 -7.58
N HIS A 81 -1.75 -3.47 -7.97
CA HIS A 81 -0.81 -4.06 -7.03
C HIS A 81 -0.07 -3.00 -6.19
N GLU A 82 0.24 -1.85 -6.77
CA GLU A 82 0.85 -0.72 -6.06
C GLU A 82 -0.14 0.02 -5.15
N CYS A 83 -1.38 0.20 -5.59
CA CYS A 83 -2.38 0.98 -4.85
C CYS A 83 -3.02 0.21 -3.68
N LEU A 84 -3.27 -1.10 -3.83
CA LEU A 84 -4.01 -1.89 -2.84
C LEU A 84 -3.40 -1.82 -1.43
N PRO A 85 -2.06 -1.91 -1.23
CA PRO A 85 -1.48 -1.76 0.09
C PRO A 85 -1.71 -0.38 0.72
N LEU A 86 -1.64 0.68 -0.11
CA LEU A 86 -1.87 2.06 0.34
C LEU A 86 -3.34 2.26 0.74
N LEU A 87 -4.27 1.69 -0.03
CA LEU A 87 -5.71 1.74 0.25
C LEU A 87 -6.09 0.92 1.48
N ALA A 88 -5.40 -0.19 1.75
CA ALA A 88 -5.58 -0.99 2.95
C ALA A 88 -5.04 -0.33 4.23
N GLY A 89 -4.45 0.87 4.13
CA GLY A 89 -3.92 1.60 5.27
C GLY A 89 -2.61 1.02 5.80
N TYR A 90 -1.88 0.22 5.00
CA TYR A 90 -0.54 -0.23 5.37
C TYR A 90 0.44 0.96 5.26
N SER A 91 0.52 1.76 6.31
CA SER A 91 1.50 2.84 6.42
C SER A 91 1.96 3.01 7.86
N ASP A 92 3.27 2.89 8.08
CA ASP A 92 3.89 3.11 9.39
C ASP A 92 4.07 4.60 9.72
N THR A 93 3.81 5.49 8.75
CA THR A 93 4.18 6.92 8.82
C THR A 93 3.00 7.87 8.86
N LEU A 94 1.78 7.38 8.62
CA LEU A 94 0.59 8.21 8.46
C LEU A 94 -0.45 7.91 9.54
N GLU A 95 -0.91 8.96 10.20
CA GLU A 95 -2.05 8.87 11.12
C GLU A 95 -3.35 8.67 10.34
N LEU A 96 -4.05 7.56 10.63
CA LEU A 96 -5.31 7.20 9.99
C LEU A 96 -6.50 7.65 10.83
N ASN A 97 -7.59 8.04 10.17
CA ASN A 97 -8.86 8.27 10.85
C ASN A 97 -9.60 6.94 11.11
N ARG A 98 -10.78 7.01 11.76
CA ARG A 98 -11.62 5.82 12.05
C ARG A 98 -12.06 4.99 10.83
N HIS A 99 -11.90 5.53 9.63
CA HIS A 99 -12.21 4.87 8.35
C HIS A 99 -10.95 4.34 7.66
N GLY A 100 -9.79 4.33 8.33
CA GLY A 100 -8.53 3.87 7.75
C GLY A 100 -7.92 4.80 6.72
N VAL A 101 -8.40 6.05 6.60
CA VAL A 101 -7.91 7.02 5.61
C VAL A 101 -6.94 8.01 6.27
N PRO A 102 -5.77 8.28 5.68
CA PRO A 102 -4.82 9.26 6.19
C PRO A 102 -5.43 10.67 6.29
N ARG A 103 -5.04 11.41 7.32
CA ARG A 103 -5.37 12.84 7.40
C ARG A 103 -4.62 13.65 6.35
N LEU A 104 -5.25 14.70 5.82
CA LEU A 104 -4.61 15.64 4.92
C LEU A 104 -3.48 16.39 5.66
N ARG A 105 -2.22 16.24 5.21
CA ARG A 105 -1.05 16.91 5.79
C ARG A 105 -0.95 18.36 5.29
N ARG A 106 -1.87 19.21 5.76
CA ARG A 106 -2.06 20.58 5.27
C ARG A 106 -0.75 21.38 5.26
N GLU A 107 -0.02 21.37 6.37
CA GLU A 107 1.21 22.15 6.56
C GLU A 107 2.31 21.73 5.58
N ALA A 108 2.42 20.42 5.31
CA ALA A 108 3.36 19.89 4.35
C ALA A 108 3.02 20.35 2.91
N HIS A 109 1.74 20.36 2.56
CA HIS A 109 1.26 20.83 1.26
C HIS A 109 1.43 22.34 1.11
N VAL A 110 1.08 23.13 2.12
CA VAL A 110 1.28 24.60 2.15
C VAL A 110 2.76 24.92 1.94
N LYS A 111 3.66 24.28 2.70
CA LYS A 111 5.11 24.45 2.55
C LYS A 111 5.60 24.09 1.15
N TYR A 112 5.08 23.02 0.56
CA TYR A 112 5.41 22.62 -0.80
C TYR A 112 4.95 23.67 -1.83
N LEU A 113 3.72 24.15 -1.74
CA LEU A 113 3.16 25.12 -2.69
C LEU A 113 3.87 26.48 -2.63
N HIS A 114 4.22 26.97 -1.43
CA HIS A 114 5.06 28.16 -1.30
C HIS A 114 6.43 27.98 -1.95
N LYS A 115 7.02 26.77 -1.83
CA LYS A 115 8.29 26.47 -2.52
C LYS A 115 8.13 26.50 -4.05
N GLN A 116 7.00 26.06 -4.58
CA GLN A 116 6.73 26.09 -6.02
C GLN A 116 6.57 27.50 -6.60
N LEU A 117 6.22 28.49 -5.76
CA LEU A 117 6.18 29.91 -6.14
C LEU A 117 7.57 30.58 -6.13
N GLY A 118 8.60 29.88 -5.66
CA GLY A 118 9.98 30.34 -5.64
C GLY A 118 10.76 29.99 -6.92
N LYS A 119 12.08 30.00 -6.83
CA LYS A 119 12.95 29.54 -7.93
C LYS A 119 12.91 28.02 -8.03
N LEU A 120 12.52 27.53 -9.21
CA LEU A 120 12.47 26.11 -9.52
C LEU A 120 13.82 25.61 -10.06
N PRO A 121 14.20 24.34 -9.78
CA PRO A 121 15.47 23.78 -10.23
C PRO A 121 15.47 23.51 -11.75
N ALA A 122 16.66 23.34 -12.33
CA ALA A 122 16.88 23.16 -13.77
C ALA A 122 15.97 22.12 -14.48
N PRO A 123 15.57 20.99 -13.86
CA PRO A 123 14.66 20.04 -14.51
C PRO A 123 13.30 20.62 -14.91
N TYR A 124 12.87 21.75 -14.35
CA TYR A 124 11.61 22.42 -14.73
C TYR A 124 11.69 23.18 -16.07
N LEU A 125 12.87 23.24 -16.70
CA LEU A 125 13.04 23.89 -18.00
C LEU A 125 12.11 23.32 -19.09
N ILE A 126 11.79 22.02 -19.02
CA ILE A 126 10.85 21.38 -19.97
C ILE A 126 9.43 21.93 -19.88
N ALA A 127 9.09 22.61 -18.78
CA ALA A 127 7.80 23.20 -18.51
C ALA A 127 7.85 24.74 -18.43
N ASP A 128 8.88 25.35 -19.02
CA ASP A 128 9.05 26.81 -19.03
C ASP A 128 7.85 27.54 -19.67
N ALA A 129 7.30 26.96 -20.75
CA ALA A 129 6.08 27.47 -21.38
C ALA A 129 4.80 27.29 -20.52
N SER A 130 4.90 26.64 -19.36
CA SER A 130 3.78 26.42 -18.43
C SER A 130 3.91 27.23 -17.13
N ARG A 131 4.78 28.24 -17.05
CA ARG A 131 4.93 29.07 -15.83
C ARG A 131 3.60 29.67 -15.33
N PRO A 132 2.69 30.19 -16.18
CA PRO A 132 1.36 30.63 -15.72
C PRO A 132 0.57 29.54 -15.00
N TRP A 133 0.68 28.29 -15.45
CA TRP A 133 0.02 27.15 -14.83
C TRP A 133 0.58 26.84 -13.44
N PHE A 134 1.90 26.90 -13.25
CA PHE A 134 2.51 26.73 -11.92
C PHE A 134 2.03 27.79 -10.93
N LEU A 135 1.91 29.05 -11.37
CA LEU A 135 1.37 30.13 -10.53
C LEU A 135 -0.09 29.84 -10.16
N PHE A 136 -0.91 29.48 -11.14
CA PHE A 136 -2.32 29.14 -10.93
C PHE A 136 -2.47 27.95 -9.96
N TRP A 137 -1.85 26.81 -10.24
CA TRP A 137 -1.96 25.61 -9.42
C TRP A 137 -1.48 25.84 -7.98
N SER A 138 -0.39 26.59 -7.81
CA SER A 138 0.18 26.85 -6.49
C SER A 138 -0.69 27.81 -5.67
N LEU A 139 -1.09 28.94 -6.25
CA LEU A 139 -1.93 29.93 -5.55
C LEU A 139 -3.33 29.40 -5.29
N ASN A 140 -3.93 28.68 -6.24
CA ASN A 140 -5.23 28.04 -6.04
C ASN A 140 -5.17 26.95 -4.97
N GLY A 141 -4.09 26.14 -4.96
CA GLY A 141 -3.87 25.14 -3.91
C GLY A 141 -3.77 25.76 -2.52
N LEU A 142 -3.06 26.88 -2.38
CA LEU A 142 -2.95 27.64 -1.13
C LEU A 142 -4.32 28.18 -0.69
N ALA A 143 -5.08 28.77 -1.61
CA ALA A 143 -6.43 29.28 -1.32
C ALA A 143 -7.40 28.16 -0.87
N LEU A 144 -7.36 26.98 -1.53
CA LEU A 144 -8.15 25.80 -1.11
C LEU A 144 -7.76 25.27 0.28
N LEU A 145 -6.50 25.48 0.67
CA LEU A 145 -6.00 25.20 2.03
C LEU A 145 -6.25 26.34 3.02
N GLY A 146 -6.95 27.40 2.61
CA GLY A 146 -7.33 28.52 3.47
C GLY A 146 -6.20 29.50 3.78
N GLU A 147 -5.09 29.45 3.04
CA GLU A 147 -3.98 30.38 3.19
C GLU A 147 -4.29 31.73 2.54
N ASP A 148 -3.80 32.82 3.14
CA ASP A 148 -3.85 34.15 2.52
C ASP A 148 -2.76 34.29 1.46
N VAL A 149 -3.18 34.47 0.21
CA VAL A 149 -2.29 34.63 -0.94
C VAL A 149 -2.07 36.09 -1.35
N SER A 150 -2.63 37.05 -0.60
CA SER A 150 -2.58 38.48 -0.93
C SER A 150 -1.16 39.01 -1.09
N MET A 151 -0.20 38.44 -0.36
CA MET A 151 1.22 38.78 -0.46
C MET A 151 1.81 38.58 -1.87
N TYR A 152 1.25 37.68 -2.68
CA TYR A 152 1.74 37.38 -4.03
C TYR A 152 1.17 38.30 -5.11
N ARG A 153 0.15 39.09 -4.79
CA ARG A 153 -0.64 39.84 -5.79
C ARG A 153 0.21 40.71 -6.70
N GLN A 154 1.11 41.53 -6.13
CA GLN A 154 1.91 42.46 -6.92
C GLN A 154 2.91 41.71 -7.82
N GLN A 155 3.62 40.73 -7.27
CA GLN A 155 4.57 39.90 -8.04
C GLN A 155 3.87 39.12 -9.16
N LEU A 156 2.65 38.64 -8.91
CA LEU A 156 1.83 37.98 -9.92
C LEU A 156 1.46 38.93 -11.05
N ILE A 157 1.04 40.16 -10.73
CA ILE A 157 0.72 41.18 -11.73
C ILE A 157 1.95 41.47 -12.60
N ASP A 158 3.11 41.67 -11.98
CA ASP A 158 4.35 41.99 -12.70
C ASP A 158 4.81 40.82 -13.59
N THR A 159 4.69 39.59 -13.08
CA THR A 159 4.98 38.37 -13.84
C THR A 159 4.01 38.19 -15.02
N ALA A 160 2.71 38.38 -14.79
CA ALA A 160 1.70 38.27 -15.84
C ALA A 160 1.89 39.32 -16.94
N ARG A 161 2.24 40.57 -16.57
CA ARG A 161 2.56 41.62 -17.55
C ARG A 161 3.75 41.25 -18.44
N ALA A 162 4.80 40.63 -17.88
CA ALA A 162 5.94 40.18 -18.67
C ALA A 162 5.56 39.09 -19.69
N MET A 163 4.54 38.28 -19.37
CA MET A 163 4.02 37.21 -20.24
C MET A 163 2.95 37.70 -21.22
N GLN A 164 2.54 38.97 -21.16
CA GLN A 164 1.47 39.50 -21.99
C GLN A 164 1.99 39.87 -23.39
N ASN A 165 1.33 39.37 -24.43
CA ASN A 165 1.66 39.75 -25.79
C ASN A 165 1.07 41.15 -26.10
N PRO A 166 1.84 42.08 -26.73
CA PRO A 166 1.33 43.40 -27.12
C PRO A 166 0.07 43.37 -27.99
N ASN A 167 -0.12 42.30 -28.77
CA ASN A 167 -1.26 42.12 -29.66
C ASN A 167 -2.42 41.35 -29.00
N GLY A 168 -2.30 41.01 -27.71
CA GLY A 168 -3.33 40.33 -26.92
C GLY A 168 -2.99 38.87 -26.55
N GLY A 169 -3.51 38.44 -25.41
CA GLY A 169 -3.26 37.12 -24.82
C GLY A 169 -2.04 37.07 -23.89
N PHE A 170 -1.90 35.94 -23.18
CA PHE A 170 -0.77 35.64 -22.31
C PHE A 170 -0.06 34.39 -22.80
N GLY A 171 1.26 34.45 -22.89
CA GLY A 171 2.13 33.33 -23.21
C GLY A 171 2.59 32.57 -21.98
N GLY A 172 3.46 31.59 -22.20
CA GLY A 172 4.03 30.74 -21.17
C GLY A 172 5.18 31.36 -20.36
N GLY A 173 5.75 32.47 -20.82
CA GLY A 173 6.97 33.03 -20.25
C GLY A 173 7.38 34.31 -20.93
#